data_AF-A0AA85AYK3-F1
#
_entry.id   AF-A0AA85AYK3-F1
#
_cell.length_a   1.000
_cell.length_b   1.000
_cell.length_c   1.000
_cell.angle_alpha   90.00
_cell.angle_beta   90.00
_cell.angle_gamma   90.00
#
_symmetry.space_group_name_H-M   'P 1'
#
loop_
_entity.id
_entity.type
_entity.pdbx_description
1 polymer ?
#
loop_
_entity_poly.entity_id
_entity_poly.type
_entity_poly.pdbx_seq_one_letter_code
_entity_poly.pdbx_strand_id
1 'polypeptide(L)'
;MSLLNPNRISSDVILSKYSNQPNVTLGSGTLFSNYNDDLNKINRHVTLKIDVSHTNHSHVIGRYGWNIKTIMMITQCRIHFPDSNRNSSIIKSNQVSISGQLENVEKARRIIRDILPITFTFEIPYINNESLRINQNSPVIQQIQNVYDVEIIFRNHYTLTPYSKTTVSVKGLTINAKKTKSVVHMLIKKYFTQNMDSIPVNMYMSMDTKYSSMLNSQSSSENLIKLIYETTGANINFISSTTSVKNSYLSPSSSSSSSSLSQTILLHNQFNSIDYFSNFSNINQHLTLNKLNLNNHLFNQYINRKLNHIHIYGNVDNVFLARQLITNLLPVVLIFDVDILQGEWLENFNLTNLCKYYEVNLTIRNKPKDLVKSVVIKTKEKNIRSLI
;
A
#
# COMPACT_ATOMS: atom_id res chain seq x y z
N MET A 1 -20.01 27.70 -13.35
CA MET A 1 -21.24 27.12 -13.95
C MET A 1 -20.84 26.35 -15.19
N SER A 2 -21.37 25.12 -15.32
CA SER A 2 -21.34 24.19 -16.47
C SER A 2 -20.07 24.08 -17.32
N LEU A 3 -19.54 22.85 -17.42
CA LEU A 3 -19.47 22.10 -18.67
C LEU A 3 -18.91 20.69 -18.39
N LEU A 4 -19.83 19.73 -18.33
CA LEU A 4 -19.55 18.31 -18.57
C LEU A 4 -19.01 18.20 -19.99
N ASN A 5 -17.80 17.65 -20.16
CA ASN A 5 -17.26 17.35 -21.49
C ASN A 5 -17.38 15.83 -21.74
N PRO A 6 -18.19 15.37 -22.71
CA PRO A 6 -18.56 13.98 -22.89
C PRO A 6 -17.69 13.30 -23.95
N ASN A 7 -16.41 13.08 -23.66
CA ASN A 7 -15.55 12.23 -24.50
C ASN A 7 -14.48 11.53 -23.66
N ARG A 8 -14.94 10.61 -22.79
CA ARG A 8 -14.12 9.51 -22.28
C ARG A 8 -14.39 8.30 -23.16
N ILE A 9 -13.48 8.03 -24.10
CA ILE A 9 -13.35 6.70 -24.67
C ILE A 9 -12.82 5.82 -23.55
N SER A 10 -13.75 5.16 -22.88
CA SER A 10 -13.54 4.35 -21.69
C SER A 10 -12.94 3.01 -22.08
N SER A 11 -11.97 2.55 -21.30
CA SER A 11 -11.42 1.18 -21.29
C SER A 11 -12.44 0.08 -20.95
N ASP A 12 -13.74 0.41 -20.98
CA ASP A 12 -14.86 -0.47 -20.62
C ASP A 12 -15.31 -1.37 -21.78
N VAL A 13 -14.82 -1.14 -23.01
CA VAL A 13 -15.22 -1.93 -24.20
C VAL A 13 -14.62 -3.34 -24.21
N ILE A 14 -13.60 -3.63 -23.38
CA ILE A 14 -13.00 -4.98 -23.31
C ILE A 14 -13.70 -5.86 -22.26
N LEU A 15 -14.45 -5.30 -21.30
CA LEU A 15 -15.16 -6.08 -20.28
C LEU A 15 -16.63 -6.40 -20.62
N SER A 16 -17.24 -5.76 -21.63
CA SER A 16 -18.64 -6.02 -22.00
C SER A 16 -18.87 -7.39 -22.65
N LYS A 17 -17.81 -8.07 -23.11
CA LYS A 17 -17.92 -9.40 -23.75
C LYS A 17 -18.05 -10.59 -22.79
N TYR A 18 -17.98 -10.38 -21.46
CA TYR A 18 -18.15 -11.44 -20.46
C TYR A 18 -19.54 -11.43 -19.76
N SER A 19 -20.48 -10.61 -20.23
CA SER A 19 -21.81 -10.46 -19.63
C SER A 19 -22.92 -11.27 -20.30
N ASN A 20 -22.59 -12.42 -20.90
CA ASN A 20 -23.59 -13.34 -21.44
C ASN A 20 -23.29 -14.78 -20.98
N GLN A 21 -23.98 -15.24 -19.93
CA GLN A 21 -24.24 -16.65 -19.65
C GLN A 21 -25.53 -16.82 -18.80
N PRO A 22 -26.18 -18.00 -18.85
CA PRO A 22 -27.61 -18.13 -19.14
C PRO A 22 -28.51 -18.18 -17.91
N ASN A 23 -29.78 -17.81 -18.12
CA ASN A 23 -30.88 -18.03 -17.18
C ASN A 23 -31.01 -19.51 -16.83
N VAL A 24 -30.81 -19.86 -15.56
CA VAL A 24 -31.19 -21.15 -15.01
C VAL A 24 -32.63 -21.05 -14.53
N THR A 25 -33.54 -21.64 -15.29
CA THR A 25 -34.95 -21.79 -14.91
C THR A 25 -35.06 -22.88 -13.84
N LEU A 26 -35.42 -22.52 -12.61
CA LEU A 26 -35.85 -23.47 -11.59
C LEU A 26 -37.33 -23.22 -11.27
N GLY A 27 -38.12 -24.28 -11.37
CA GLY A 27 -39.58 -24.25 -11.44
C GLY A 27 -40.29 -23.69 -10.20
N SER A 28 -41.32 -22.89 -10.50
CA SER A 28 -42.65 -22.88 -9.87
C SER A 28 -42.73 -23.02 -8.35
N GLY A 29 -42.86 -21.88 -7.68
CA GLY A 29 -43.37 -21.73 -6.32
C GLY A 29 -43.56 -20.24 -6.02
N THR A 30 -44.80 -19.77 -6.07
CA THR A 30 -45.21 -18.38 -5.85
C THR A 30 -44.86 -17.90 -4.44
N LEU A 31 -43.75 -17.16 -4.29
CA LEU A 31 -43.38 -16.43 -3.06
C LEU A 31 -42.53 -15.16 -3.34
N PHE A 32 -42.60 -14.60 -4.56
CA PHE A 32 -41.68 -13.56 -5.03
C PHE A 32 -42.34 -12.22 -5.40
N SER A 33 -43.37 -11.78 -4.68
CA SER A 33 -43.90 -10.41 -4.85
C SER A 33 -43.68 -9.49 -3.65
N ASN A 34 -43.30 -10.01 -2.47
CA ASN A 34 -43.08 -9.19 -1.27
C ASN A 34 -41.60 -9.02 -0.88
N TYR A 35 -40.67 -9.69 -1.58
CA TYR A 35 -39.24 -9.69 -1.21
C TYR A 35 -38.48 -8.43 -1.66
N ASN A 36 -38.99 -7.73 -2.68
CA ASN A 36 -38.30 -6.57 -3.28
C ASN A 36 -38.47 -5.27 -2.46
N ASP A 37 -39.59 -5.11 -1.76
CA ASP A 37 -39.80 -3.95 -0.88
C ASP A 37 -39.07 -4.08 0.46
N ASP A 38 -38.89 -5.30 0.97
CA ASP A 38 -38.09 -5.57 2.17
C ASP A 38 -36.58 -5.54 1.90
N LEU A 39 -36.11 -5.90 0.69
CA LEU A 39 -34.71 -5.72 0.28
C LEU A 39 -34.28 -4.24 0.25
N ASN A 40 -35.18 -3.35 -0.19
CA ASN A 40 -34.94 -1.89 -0.20
C ASN A 40 -34.99 -1.25 1.20
N LYS A 41 -35.54 -1.96 2.19
CA LYS A 41 -35.61 -1.50 3.58
C LYS A 41 -34.42 -1.94 4.42
N ILE A 42 -33.51 -2.71 3.84
CA ILE A 42 -32.27 -3.11 4.50
C ILE A 42 -31.25 -1.98 4.32
N ASN A 43 -31.45 -0.90 5.07
CA ASN A 43 -30.37 0.00 5.48
C ASN A 43 -29.42 -0.77 6.41
N ARG A 44 -28.69 -1.76 5.86
CA ARG A 44 -27.73 -2.58 6.61
C ARG A 44 -26.59 -1.67 6.97
N HIS A 45 -26.59 -1.23 8.23
CA HIS A 45 -25.44 -0.59 8.81
C HIS A 45 -24.32 -1.64 8.89
N VAL A 46 -23.31 -1.47 8.04
CA VAL A 46 -22.17 -2.37 7.95
C VAL A 46 -20.93 -1.71 8.51
N THR A 47 -19.92 -2.51 8.81
CA THR A 47 -18.57 -2.07 9.13
C THR A 47 -17.58 -2.76 8.21
N LEU A 48 -16.91 -1.99 7.38
CA LEU A 48 -15.82 -2.44 6.54
C LEU A 48 -14.48 -2.15 7.20
N LYS A 49 -13.59 -3.14 7.21
CA LYS A 49 -12.21 -2.99 7.68
C LYS A 49 -11.26 -3.19 6.52
N ILE A 50 -10.40 -2.20 6.30
CA ILE A 50 -9.40 -2.21 5.23
C ILE A 50 -7.99 -2.06 5.79
N ASP A 51 -7.01 -2.58 5.05
CA ASP A 51 -5.59 -2.37 5.35
C ASP A 51 -5.08 -1.07 4.72
N VAL A 52 -4.64 -0.14 5.56
CA VAL A 52 -3.93 1.08 5.17
C VAL A 52 -2.69 1.17 6.04
N SER A 53 -1.52 1.31 5.43
CA SER A 53 -0.28 1.43 6.19
C SER A 53 -0.34 2.56 7.23
N HIS A 54 0.08 2.27 8.45
CA HIS A 54 0.14 3.24 9.54
C HIS A 54 0.98 4.49 9.21
N THR A 55 1.96 4.37 8.32
CA THR A 55 2.76 5.51 7.83
C THR A 55 1.91 6.52 7.04
N ASN A 56 0.79 6.08 6.48
CA ASN A 56 -0.12 6.89 5.69
C ASN A 56 -1.35 7.35 6.47
N HIS A 57 -1.55 6.90 7.72
CA HIS A 57 -2.72 7.29 8.52
C HIS A 57 -2.78 8.80 8.74
N SER A 58 -1.67 9.43 9.13
CA SER A 58 -1.60 10.88 9.35
C SER A 58 -1.94 11.69 8.09
N HIS A 59 -1.57 11.18 6.91
CA HIS A 59 -1.87 11.80 5.64
C HIS A 59 -3.38 11.78 5.33
N VAL A 60 -4.03 10.62 5.52
CA VAL A 60 -5.47 10.46 5.33
C VAL A 60 -6.28 11.26 6.36
N ILE A 61 -5.83 11.27 7.62
CA ILE A 61 -6.43 12.05 8.71
C ILE A 61 -6.34 13.55 8.41
N GLY A 62 -5.18 14.00 7.92
CA GLY A 62 -4.91 15.39 7.60
C GLY A 62 -4.69 16.26 8.85
N ARG A 63 -4.28 17.51 8.61
CA ARG A 63 -4.04 18.50 9.67
C ARG A 63 -5.32 18.71 10.50
N TYR A 64 -5.22 18.62 11.83
CA TYR A 64 -6.34 18.72 12.78
C TYR A 64 -7.50 17.71 12.53
N GLY A 65 -7.22 16.64 11.79
CA GLY A 65 -8.24 15.67 11.37
C GLY A 65 -9.20 16.20 10.31
N TRP A 66 -8.89 17.32 9.65
CA TRP A 66 -9.81 17.98 8.74
C TRP A 66 -10.18 17.11 7.52
N ASN A 67 -9.21 16.43 6.91
CA ASN A 67 -9.46 15.54 5.77
C ASN A 67 -10.43 14.42 6.17
N ILE A 68 -10.14 13.70 7.26
CA ILE A 68 -11.00 12.58 7.66
C ILE A 68 -12.39 13.03 8.11
N LYS A 69 -12.49 14.16 8.83
CA LYS A 69 -13.79 14.75 9.19
C LYS A 69 -14.62 15.09 7.95
N THR A 70 -13.97 15.64 6.92
CA THR A 70 -14.62 15.94 5.64
C THR A 70 -15.12 14.66 4.98
N ILE A 71 -14.30 13.60 4.91
CA ILE A 71 -14.72 12.31 4.35
C ILE A 71 -15.91 11.74 5.13
N MET A 72 -15.83 11.70 6.46
CA MET A 72 -16.91 11.23 7.32
C MET A 72 -18.21 12.01 7.09
N MET A 73 -18.13 13.33 6.93
CA MET A 73 -19.27 14.20 6.66
C MET A 73 -19.90 13.95 5.29
N ILE A 74 -19.10 13.92 4.21
CA ILE A 74 -19.64 13.76 2.85
C ILE A 74 -20.18 12.36 2.59
N THR A 75 -19.60 11.33 3.22
CA THR A 75 -20.06 9.95 3.05
C THR A 75 -21.06 9.54 4.12
N GLN A 76 -21.32 10.34 5.15
CA GLN A 76 -22.15 9.94 6.30
C GLN A 76 -21.67 8.64 6.94
N CYS A 77 -20.35 8.46 7.04
CA CYS A 77 -19.74 7.27 7.64
C CYS A 77 -18.97 7.64 8.91
N ARG A 78 -18.87 6.67 9.83
CA ARG A 78 -17.96 6.72 10.96
C ARG A 78 -16.65 6.01 10.61
N ILE A 79 -15.54 6.74 10.58
CA ILE A 79 -14.24 6.17 10.26
C ILE A 79 -13.34 6.21 11.50
N HIS A 80 -12.70 5.09 11.81
CA HIS A 80 -11.83 4.94 12.96
C HIS A 80 -10.48 4.37 12.54
N PHE A 81 -9.43 5.13 12.84
CA PHE A 81 -8.05 4.68 12.73
C PHE A 81 -7.60 4.03 14.05
N PRO A 82 -6.73 3.01 14.01
CA PRO A 82 -6.24 2.37 15.21
C PRO A 82 -5.40 3.36 16.02
N ASP A 83 -5.82 3.64 17.24
CA ASP A 83 -5.12 4.57 18.13
C ASP A 83 -3.80 3.94 18.59
N SER A 84 -2.69 4.51 18.13
CA SER A 84 -1.34 4.05 18.49
C SER A 84 -1.01 4.29 19.96
N ASN A 85 -1.76 5.14 20.67
CA ASN A 85 -1.48 5.52 22.06
C ASN A 85 -2.29 4.72 23.08
N ARG A 86 -3.36 4.03 22.67
CA ARG A 86 -4.22 3.23 23.57
C ARG A 86 -3.73 1.81 23.81
N ASN A 87 -3.04 1.21 22.84
CA ASN A 87 -2.47 -0.14 22.96
C ASN A 87 -0.95 -0.05 23.07
N SER A 88 -0.40 -0.47 24.21
CA SER A 88 1.05 -0.59 24.45
C SER A 88 1.76 -1.64 23.58
N SER A 89 1.10 -2.17 22.56
CA SER A 89 1.74 -3.02 21.57
C SER A 89 2.72 -2.17 20.76
N ILE A 90 3.99 -2.56 20.80
CA ILE A 90 5.10 -1.98 20.02
C ILE A 90 4.79 -1.96 18.50
N ILE A 91 3.78 -2.70 18.04
CA ILE A 91 3.36 -2.83 16.65
C ILE A 91 2.05 -2.06 16.41
N LYS A 92 2.11 -1.01 15.57
CA LYS A 92 0.94 -0.25 15.12
C LYS A 92 0.13 -1.08 14.11
N SER A 93 -1.19 -1.08 14.25
CA SER A 93 -2.08 -1.78 13.31
C SER A 93 -2.31 -0.95 12.05
N ASN A 94 -2.40 -1.62 10.90
CA ASN A 94 -2.80 -1.00 9.64
C ASN A 94 -4.33 -1.00 9.41
N GLN A 95 -5.11 -1.57 10.33
CA GLN A 95 -6.55 -1.78 10.11
C GLN A 95 -7.37 -0.49 10.36
N VAL A 96 -7.97 0.05 9.31
CA VAL A 96 -8.92 1.17 9.37
C VAL A 96 -10.35 0.63 9.29
N SER A 97 -11.23 1.10 10.17
CA SER A 97 -12.64 0.71 10.24
C SER A 97 -13.54 1.81 9.69
N ILE A 98 -14.48 1.47 8.81
CA ILE A 98 -15.44 2.36 8.16
C ILE A 98 -16.84 1.80 8.41
N SER A 99 -17.69 2.51 9.13
CA SER A 99 -19.03 2.06 9.51
C SER A 99 -20.10 3.00 8.96
N GLY A 100 -21.21 2.45 8.45
CA GLY A 100 -22.31 3.21 7.87
C GLY A 100 -23.16 2.36 6.92
N GLN A 101 -23.96 3.01 6.07
CA GLN A 101 -24.66 2.34 4.97
C GLN A 101 -23.67 1.78 3.95
N LEU A 102 -23.99 0.63 3.33
CA LEU A 102 -23.07 -0.11 2.46
C LEU A 102 -22.52 0.73 1.29
N GLU A 103 -23.38 1.45 0.57
CA GLU A 103 -22.99 2.28 -0.58
C GLU A 103 -22.06 3.42 -0.15
N ASN A 104 -22.34 3.99 1.02
CA ASN A 104 -21.58 5.09 1.59
C ASN A 104 -20.23 4.63 2.14
N VAL A 105 -20.19 3.44 2.74
CA VAL A 105 -18.96 2.78 3.19
C VAL A 105 -18.04 2.48 2.00
N GLU A 106 -18.60 2.02 0.88
CA GLU A 106 -17.83 1.81 -0.36
C GLU A 106 -17.31 3.14 -0.94
N LYS A 107 -18.11 4.19 -0.96
CA LYS A 107 -17.65 5.54 -1.36
C LYS A 107 -16.50 6.02 -0.48
N ALA A 108 -16.63 5.88 0.84
CA ALA A 108 -15.58 6.25 1.81
C ALA A 108 -14.30 5.45 1.58
N ARG A 109 -14.41 4.14 1.34
CA ARG A 109 -13.27 3.26 1.01
C ARG A 109 -12.53 3.76 -0.23
N ARG A 110 -13.25 4.05 -1.32
CA ARG A 110 -12.66 4.59 -2.57
C ARG A 110 -11.91 5.89 -2.30
N ILE A 111 -12.56 6.85 -1.63
CA ILE A 111 -11.94 8.14 -1.32
C ILE A 111 -10.66 7.97 -0.50
N ILE A 112 -10.66 7.10 0.52
CA ILE A 112 -9.46 6.81 1.30
C ILE A 112 -8.34 6.26 0.42
N ARG A 113 -8.62 5.29 -0.47
CA ARG A 113 -7.64 4.70 -1.39
C ARG A 113 -7.10 5.74 -2.39
N ASP A 114 -7.97 6.61 -2.88
CA ASP A 114 -7.66 7.66 -3.86
C ASP A 114 -6.70 8.72 -3.31
N ILE A 115 -6.84 9.08 -2.03
CA ILE A 115 -5.95 10.04 -1.36
C ILE A 115 -4.71 9.39 -0.71
N LEU A 116 -4.47 8.09 -0.90
CA LEU A 116 -3.20 7.50 -0.45
C LEU A 116 -2.04 8.02 -1.31
N PRO A 117 -0.91 8.40 -0.69
CA PRO A 117 0.24 8.89 -1.41
C PRO A 117 0.89 7.77 -2.24
N ILE A 118 1.48 8.19 -3.37
CA ILE A 118 2.39 7.41 -4.20
C ILE A 118 3.68 8.19 -4.37
N THR A 119 4.81 7.49 -4.37
CA THR A 119 6.12 8.11 -4.57
C THR A 119 6.92 7.27 -5.53
N PHE A 120 7.41 7.91 -6.59
CA PHE A 120 8.36 7.33 -7.53
C PHE A 120 9.72 7.98 -7.29
N THR A 121 10.77 7.18 -7.21
CA THR A 121 12.13 7.68 -6.98
C THR A 121 13.11 7.11 -7.99
N PHE A 122 13.93 7.95 -8.60
CA PHE A 122 14.98 7.53 -9.53
C PHE A 122 16.25 8.33 -9.25
N GLU A 123 17.39 7.75 -9.60
CA GLU A 123 18.69 8.40 -9.45
C GLU A 123 19.04 9.13 -10.74
N ILE A 124 19.53 10.37 -10.62
CA ILE A 124 20.19 11.08 -11.71
C ILE A 124 21.71 11.07 -11.46
N PRO A 125 22.53 10.84 -12.50
CA PRO A 125 23.99 10.91 -12.38
C PRO A 125 24.42 12.34 -12.05
N TYR A 126 25.62 12.52 -11.51
CA TYR A 126 26.20 13.86 -11.35
C TYR A 126 26.36 14.51 -12.73
N ILE A 127 25.55 15.53 -13.00
CA ILE A 127 25.58 16.25 -14.27
C ILE A 127 26.36 17.55 -14.05
N ASN A 128 27.55 17.64 -14.66
CA ASN A 128 28.36 18.87 -14.65
C ASN A 128 27.89 19.91 -15.69
N ASN A 129 26.72 19.70 -16.31
CA ASN A 129 26.12 20.64 -17.27
C ASN A 129 25.19 21.64 -16.55
N GLU A 130 25.61 22.91 -16.51
CA GLU A 130 24.83 24.06 -16.02
C GLU A 130 23.40 24.09 -16.60
N SER A 131 23.22 23.77 -17.88
CA SER A 131 21.93 23.76 -18.59
C SER A 131 20.94 22.69 -18.13
N LEU A 132 21.42 21.66 -17.43
CA LEU A 132 20.62 20.57 -16.85
C LEU A 132 20.44 20.73 -15.33
N ARG A 133 21.00 21.78 -14.70
CA ARG A 133 20.87 22.08 -13.27
C ARG A 133 19.50 22.66 -12.91
N ILE A 134 18.42 21.97 -13.28
CA ILE A 134 17.15 22.20 -12.60
C ILE A 134 17.34 21.67 -11.17
N ASN A 135 17.30 22.57 -10.19
CA ASN A 135 17.38 22.23 -8.78
C ASN A 135 15.97 22.29 -8.14
N GLN A 136 15.85 21.82 -6.89
CA GLN A 136 14.58 21.78 -6.16
C GLN A 136 13.86 23.14 -6.10
N ASN A 137 14.60 24.26 -6.12
CA ASN A 137 14.06 25.61 -5.96
C ASN A 137 13.83 26.34 -7.30
N SER A 138 13.99 25.66 -8.44
CA SER A 138 13.76 26.27 -9.76
C SER A 138 12.28 26.65 -9.95
N PRO A 139 11.97 27.81 -10.57
CA PRO A 139 10.59 28.21 -10.87
C PRO A 139 9.87 27.19 -11.77
N VAL A 140 10.62 26.50 -12.64
CA VAL A 140 10.08 25.43 -13.49
C VAL A 140 9.58 24.26 -12.65
N ILE A 141 10.31 23.85 -11.61
CA ILE A 141 9.88 22.77 -10.71
C ILE A 141 8.63 23.19 -9.94
N GLN A 142 8.60 24.41 -9.41
CA GLN A 142 7.42 24.93 -8.71
C GLN A 142 6.18 24.97 -9.62
N GLN A 143 6.33 25.39 -10.88
CA GLN A 143 5.26 25.36 -11.87
C GLN A 143 4.77 23.94 -12.14
N ILE A 144 5.69 22.97 -12.32
CA ILE A 144 5.33 21.57 -12.53
C ILE A 144 4.57 21.01 -11.30
N GLN A 145 5.08 21.26 -10.09
CA GLN A 145 4.43 20.83 -8.86
C GLN A 145 2.99 21.36 -8.74
N ASN A 146 2.78 22.64 -9.04
CA ASN A 146 1.47 23.28 -8.97
C ASN A 146 0.50 22.75 -10.05
N VAL A 147 0.96 22.64 -11.31
CA VAL A 147 0.11 22.21 -12.43
C VAL A 147 -0.30 20.74 -12.33
N TYR A 148 0.63 19.89 -11.91
CA TYR A 148 0.41 18.45 -11.85
C TYR A 148 -0.08 17.96 -10.48
N ASP A 149 -0.12 18.83 -9.47
CA ASP A 149 -0.46 18.51 -8.08
C ASP A 149 0.44 17.41 -7.51
N VAL A 150 1.75 17.67 -7.57
CA VAL A 150 2.82 16.75 -7.13
C VAL A 150 3.87 17.47 -6.29
N GLU A 151 4.55 16.70 -5.46
CA GLU A 151 5.70 17.12 -4.67
C GLU A 151 6.98 16.52 -5.28
N ILE A 152 7.92 17.38 -5.68
CA ILE A 152 9.22 16.95 -6.25
C ILE A 152 10.32 17.32 -5.26
N ILE A 153 11.14 16.34 -4.89
CA ILE A 153 12.23 16.51 -3.93
C ILE A 153 13.52 15.96 -4.54
N PHE A 154 14.59 16.74 -4.45
CA PHE A 154 15.94 16.33 -4.86
C PHE A 154 16.78 16.10 -3.60
N ARG A 155 17.40 14.93 -3.49
CA ARG A 155 18.30 14.61 -2.37
C ARG A 155 19.68 14.26 -2.90
N ASN A 156 20.67 15.06 -2.53
CA ASN A 156 22.05 14.81 -2.89
C ASN A 156 22.67 13.85 -1.88
N HIS A 157 23.19 12.73 -2.36
CA HIS A 157 23.99 11.79 -1.57
C HIS A 157 25.46 12.13 -1.81
N TYR A 158 26.08 12.76 -0.82
CA TYR A 158 27.51 13.07 -0.81
C TYR A 158 28.26 11.87 -0.21
N THR A 159 28.64 10.92 -1.06
CA THR A 159 29.52 9.81 -0.66
C THR A 159 30.99 10.24 -0.71
N LEU A 160 31.86 9.58 0.06
CA LEU A 160 33.32 9.77 0.06
C LEU A 160 34.01 9.36 -1.28
N THR A 161 33.23 9.09 -2.32
CA THR A 161 33.67 8.72 -3.67
C THR A 161 33.46 9.90 -4.62
N PRO A 162 34.22 10.01 -5.74
CA PRO A 162 34.14 11.15 -6.67
C PRO A 162 32.80 11.28 -7.42
N TYR A 163 31.81 10.44 -7.12
CA TYR A 163 30.51 10.42 -7.77
C TYR A 163 29.42 10.77 -6.76
N SER A 164 28.98 12.03 -6.74
CA SER A 164 27.74 12.37 -6.04
C SER A 164 26.54 11.85 -6.85
N LYS A 165 25.54 11.32 -6.17
CA LYS A 165 24.28 10.90 -6.80
C LYS A 165 23.17 11.77 -6.28
N THR A 166 22.24 12.15 -7.15
CA THR A 166 21.03 12.87 -6.72
C THR A 166 19.82 11.96 -6.90
N THR A 167 19.10 11.72 -5.81
CA THR A 167 17.83 11.00 -5.86
C THR A 167 16.71 12.00 -6.08
N VAL A 168 15.93 11.80 -7.14
CA VAL A 168 14.72 12.59 -7.42
C VAL A 168 13.52 11.79 -6.97
N SER A 169 12.69 12.40 -6.13
CA SER A 169 11.46 11.80 -5.59
C SER A 169 10.26 12.60 -6.06
N VAL A 170 9.37 11.98 -6.82
CA VAL A 170 8.10 12.55 -7.27
C VAL A 170 6.96 11.89 -6.51
N LYS A 171 6.31 12.65 -5.63
CA LYS A 171 5.22 12.20 -4.77
C LYS A 171 3.91 12.84 -5.20
N GLY A 172 2.84 12.06 -5.23
CA GLY A 172 1.49 12.54 -5.54
C GLY A 172 0.44 11.66 -4.86
N LEU A 173 -0.83 11.86 -5.19
CA LEU A 173 -1.94 11.02 -4.73
C LEU A 173 -2.24 9.90 -5.72
N THR A 174 -2.86 8.82 -5.24
CA THR A 174 -3.27 7.69 -6.09
C THR A 174 -4.26 8.14 -7.18
N ILE A 175 -5.19 9.05 -6.85
CA ILE A 175 -6.14 9.63 -7.81
C ILE A 175 -5.45 10.39 -8.95
N ASN A 176 -4.30 11.01 -8.66
CA ASN A 176 -3.52 11.79 -9.62
C ASN A 176 -2.38 10.98 -10.26
N ALA A 177 -2.40 9.65 -10.13
CA ALA A 177 -1.29 8.80 -10.57
C ALA A 177 -0.86 9.03 -12.03
N LYS A 178 -1.81 9.25 -12.95
CA LYS A 178 -1.49 9.55 -14.35
C LYS A 178 -0.62 10.80 -14.47
N LYS A 179 -0.98 11.88 -13.77
CA LYS A 179 -0.21 13.14 -13.73
C LYS A 179 1.17 12.93 -13.12
N THR A 180 1.24 12.23 -11.99
CA THR A 180 2.51 11.91 -11.31
C THR A 180 3.46 11.14 -12.23
N LYS A 181 2.96 10.11 -12.94
CA LYS A 181 3.75 9.35 -13.90
C LYS A 181 4.23 10.21 -15.06
N SER A 182 3.39 11.09 -15.60
CA SER A 182 3.81 12.02 -16.66
C SER A 182 4.96 12.94 -16.22
N VAL A 183 4.93 13.41 -14.97
CA VAL A 183 6.03 14.20 -14.40
C VAL A 183 7.32 13.37 -14.29
N VAL A 184 7.25 12.13 -13.85
CA VAL A 184 8.43 11.24 -13.78
C VAL A 184 9.05 11.05 -15.16
N HIS A 185 8.25 10.74 -16.19
CA HIS A 185 8.72 10.63 -17.57
C HIS A 185 9.35 11.92 -18.08
N MET A 186 8.73 13.07 -17.79
CA MET A 186 9.25 14.38 -18.20
C MET A 186 10.61 14.68 -17.56
N LEU A 187 10.79 14.38 -16.27
CA LEU A 187 12.05 14.59 -15.58
C LEU A 187 13.12 13.60 -16.07
N ILE A 188 12.79 12.32 -16.24
CA ILE A 188 13.70 11.33 -16.84
C ILE A 188 14.16 11.81 -18.22
N LYS A 189 13.23 12.23 -19.08
CA LYS A 189 13.54 12.76 -20.42
C LYS A 189 14.41 14.01 -20.39
N LYS A 190 14.33 14.80 -19.32
CA LYS A 190 15.13 16.02 -19.16
C LYS A 190 16.56 15.72 -18.75
N TYR A 191 16.79 14.77 -17.85
CA TYR A 191 18.12 14.50 -17.29
C TYR A 191 18.93 13.46 -18.06
N PHE A 192 18.25 12.58 -18.78
CA PHE A 192 18.89 11.58 -19.62
C PHE A 192 18.66 11.94 -21.08
N THR A 193 19.59 11.61 -21.97
CA THR A 193 19.47 11.88 -23.42
C THR A 193 19.36 10.60 -24.24
N GLN A 194 19.79 9.48 -23.65
CA GLN A 194 19.77 8.13 -24.22
C GLN A 194 19.33 7.14 -23.13
N ASN A 195 18.85 5.96 -23.53
CA ASN A 195 18.50 4.85 -22.64
C ASN A 195 17.48 5.19 -21.54
N MET A 196 16.46 6.00 -21.87
CA MET A 196 15.40 6.39 -20.91
C MET A 196 14.69 5.19 -20.28
N ASP A 197 14.43 4.17 -21.10
CA ASP A 197 13.67 2.99 -20.69
C ASP A 197 14.47 2.05 -19.77
N SER A 198 15.80 2.22 -19.69
CA SER A 198 16.64 1.41 -18.80
C SER A 198 16.80 2.01 -17.41
N ILE A 199 16.18 3.17 -17.13
CA ILE A 199 16.37 3.88 -15.87
C ILE A 199 15.41 3.29 -14.84
N PRO A 200 15.93 2.64 -13.79
CA PRO A 200 15.08 2.00 -12.81
C PRO A 200 14.38 3.08 -11.98
N VAL A 201 13.07 3.13 -12.11
CA VAL A 201 12.21 3.86 -11.19
C VAL A 201 11.88 2.95 -10.02
N ASN A 202 12.06 3.46 -8.81
CA ASN A 202 11.86 2.75 -7.58
C ASN A 202 10.58 3.25 -6.89
N MET A 203 9.91 2.34 -6.20
CA MET A 203 8.78 2.64 -5.35
C MET A 203 8.86 1.76 -4.10
N TYR A 204 8.55 2.35 -2.96
CA TYR A 204 8.53 1.65 -1.69
C TYR A 204 7.09 1.63 -1.16
N MET A 205 6.63 0.44 -0.80
CA MET A 205 5.35 0.23 -0.14
C MET A 205 5.60 -0.45 1.20
N SER A 206 4.81 -0.13 2.22
CA SER A 206 4.79 -0.86 3.49
C SER A 206 3.59 -1.82 3.50
N MET A 207 3.81 -3.04 3.99
CA MET A 207 2.78 -4.07 4.15
C MET A 207 2.75 -4.54 5.61
N ASP A 208 1.58 -4.92 6.13
CA ASP A 208 1.50 -5.55 7.45
C ASP A 208 2.24 -6.90 7.44
N THR A 209 3.01 -7.13 8.48
CA THR A 209 3.84 -8.32 8.69
C THR A 209 3.03 -9.62 8.69
N LYS A 210 1.75 -9.57 9.08
CA LYS A 210 0.83 -10.71 9.03
C LYS A 210 0.51 -11.14 7.59
N TYR A 211 0.44 -10.19 6.65
CA TYR A 211 0.19 -10.49 5.25
C TYR A 211 1.42 -10.95 4.52
N SER A 212 2.59 -10.44 4.89
CA SER A 212 3.84 -11.04 4.43
C SER A 212 3.95 -12.51 4.86
N SER A 213 3.59 -12.87 6.09
CA SER A 213 3.57 -14.29 6.48
C SER A 213 2.51 -15.13 5.73
N MET A 214 1.36 -14.54 5.37
CA MET A 214 0.30 -15.23 4.61
C MET A 214 0.67 -15.41 3.13
N LEU A 215 1.30 -14.39 2.53
CA LEU A 215 1.89 -14.46 1.19
C LEU A 215 3.10 -15.40 1.14
N ASN A 216 3.80 -15.58 2.25
CA ASN A 216 4.91 -16.53 2.36
C ASN A 216 4.46 -17.97 2.62
N SER A 217 3.27 -18.19 3.18
CA SER A 217 2.77 -19.53 3.56
C SER A 217 1.85 -20.18 2.53
N GLN A 218 1.15 -19.38 1.72
CA GLN A 218 0.37 -19.88 0.59
C GLN A 218 1.14 -19.62 -0.70
N SER A 219 1.81 -20.65 -1.23
CA SER A 219 2.72 -20.62 -2.39
C SER A 219 3.96 -19.75 -2.16
N SER A 220 5.17 -20.30 -2.36
CA SER A 220 6.45 -19.63 -2.06
C SER A 220 6.45 -18.17 -2.52
N SER A 221 7.04 -17.25 -1.74
CA SER A 221 7.20 -15.84 -2.10
C SER A 221 7.75 -15.64 -3.52
N GLU A 222 8.55 -16.60 -4.00
CA GLU A 222 9.03 -16.73 -5.37
C GLU A 222 7.89 -16.74 -6.42
N ASN A 223 6.77 -17.40 -6.15
CA ASN A 223 5.60 -17.42 -7.04
C ASN A 223 4.95 -16.04 -7.18
N LEU A 224 4.88 -15.26 -6.09
CA LEU A 224 4.32 -13.91 -6.17
C LEU A 224 5.27 -12.95 -6.90
N ILE A 225 6.58 -13.04 -6.62
CA ILE A 225 7.60 -12.27 -7.34
C ILE A 225 7.54 -12.57 -8.83
N LYS A 226 7.50 -13.87 -9.18
CA LYS A 226 7.39 -14.33 -10.56
C LYS A 226 6.10 -13.88 -11.22
N LEU A 227 4.95 -14.05 -10.57
CA LEU A 227 3.66 -13.60 -11.08
C LEU A 227 3.63 -12.09 -11.34
N ILE A 228 4.15 -11.28 -10.40
CA ILE A 228 4.20 -9.82 -10.57
C ILE A 228 5.11 -9.46 -11.75
N TYR A 229 6.27 -10.09 -11.86
CA TYR A 229 7.18 -9.85 -12.98
C TYR A 229 6.56 -10.25 -14.32
N GLU A 230 5.94 -11.44 -14.42
CA GLU A 230 5.30 -11.91 -15.65
C GLU A 230 4.09 -11.04 -16.06
N THR A 231 3.34 -10.50 -15.09
CA THR A 231 2.14 -9.69 -15.37
C THR A 231 2.45 -8.22 -15.63
N THR A 232 3.53 -7.67 -15.05
CA THR A 232 3.81 -6.23 -15.09
C THR A 232 5.16 -5.86 -15.67
N GLY A 233 6.12 -6.77 -15.72
CA GLY A 233 7.51 -6.48 -16.06
C GLY A 233 8.27 -5.66 -15.00
N ALA A 234 7.74 -5.51 -13.78
CA ALA A 234 8.45 -4.90 -12.66
C ALA A 234 9.03 -5.97 -11.73
N ASN A 235 10.19 -5.66 -11.16
CA ASN A 235 10.83 -6.49 -10.14
C ASN A 235 10.38 -6.05 -8.75
N ILE A 236 10.23 -7.01 -7.85
CA ILE A 236 9.92 -6.75 -6.45
C ILE A 236 10.92 -7.45 -5.53
N ASN A 237 11.25 -6.78 -4.43
CA ASN A 237 12.07 -7.33 -3.36
C ASN A 237 11.39 -7.08 -2.01
N PHE A 238 11.30 -8.13 -1.20
CA PHE A 238 10.79 -8.04 0.16
C PHE A 238 11.96 -7.72 1.09
N ILE A 239 12.01 -6.48 1.56
CA ILE A 239 13.00 -6.06 2.54
C ILE A 239 12.47 -6.45 3.92
N SER A 240 12.89 -7.63 4.39
CA SER A 240 12.81 -8.00 5.81
C SER A 240 14.11 -7.58 6.49
N SER A 241 14.04 -6.92 7.63
CA SER A 241 15.20 -6.56 8.47
C SER A 241 15.96 -7.77 9.04
N THR A 242 15.71 -8.98 8.54
CA THR A 242 16.39 -10.22 8.90
C THR A 242 17.24 -10.74 7.74
N THR A 243 18.13 -9.93 7.18
CA THR A 243 19.35 -10.51 6.62
C THR A 243 20.18 -11.00 7.79
N SER A 244 20.22 -12.32 7.96
CA SER A 244 21.05 -13.03 8.93
C SER A 244 22.49 -12.54 8.86
N VAL A 245 22.89 -11.72 9.83
CA VAL A 245 24.30 -11.56 10.17
C VAL A 245 24.72 -12.89 10.79
N LYS A 246 25.28 -13.80 10.00
CA LYS A 246 26.17 -14.83 10.56
C LYS A 246 27.41 -14.08 11.05
N ASN A 247 27.38 -13.66 12.31
CA ASN A 247 28.59 -13.28 13.03
C ASN A 247 29.45 -14.55 13.18
N SER A 248 30.31 -14.83 12.21
CA SER A 248 31.48 -15.66 12.46
C SER A 248 32.46 -14.82 13.27
N TYR A 249 32.44 -14.97 14.59
CA TYR A 249 33.58 -14.60 15.43
C TYR A 249 34.74 -15.51 15.02
N LEU A 250 35.64 -15.00 14.17
CA LEU A 250 36.94 -15.61 13.92
C LEU A 250 37.93 -14.98 14.90
N SER A 251 38.32 -15.78 15.89
CA SER A 251 39.49 -15.57 16.74
C SER A 251 40.78 -15.62 15.91
N PRO A 252 41.84 -14.89 16.30
CA PRO A 252 43.05 -14.75 15.49
C PRO A 252 44.00 -15.93 15.70
N SER A 253 44.43 -16.58 14.62
CA SER A 253 45.72 -17.27 14.60
C SER A 253 46.33 -17.30 13.19
N SER A 254 47.64 -17.17 13.21
CA SER A 254 48.62 -16.99 12.14
C SER A 254 48.73 -18.16 11.14
N SER A 255 48.89 -17.86 9.84
CA SER A 255 50.09 -18.14 9.03
C SER A 255 49.80 -18.24 7.52
N SER A 256 50.67 -17.54 6.76
CA SER A 256 51.11 -17.72 5.35
C SER A 256 50.33 -18.57 4.33
N SER A 257 50.01 -17.93 3.20
CA SER A 257 50.45 -18.25 1.81
C SER A 257 49.35 -18.24 0.72
N SER A 258 49.59 -17.36 -0.26
CA SER A 258 49.23 -17.39 -1.70
C SER A 258 47.82 -17.77 -2.19
N SER A 259 47.22 -16.77 -2.84
CA SER A 259 46.70 -16.78 -4.23
C SER A 259 45.19 -16.67 -4.47
N SER A 260 44.87 -15.67 -5.31
CA SER A 260 43.76 -15.56 -6.27
C SER A 260 42.39 -15.01 -5.82
N LEU A 261 42.08 -13.86 -6.43
CA LEU A 261 40.82 -13.18 -6.70
C LEU A 261 39.52 -13.93 -6.34
N SER A 262 38.69 -13.29 -5.51
CA SER A 262 37.23 -13.09 -5.69
C SER A 262 36.53 -12.79 -4.35
N GLN A 263 36.69 -11.60 -3.76
CA GLN A 263 35.83 -11.17 -2.63
C GLN A 263 35.99 -9.68 -2.32
N THR A 264 35.28 -8.80 -3.06
CA THR A 264 35.22 -7.36 -2.69
C THR A 264 33.93 -6.65 -3.10
N ILE A 265 32.76 -7.33 -3.17
CA ILE A 265 31.51 -6.68 -3.64
C ILE A 265 30.39 -6.56 -2.57
N LEU A 266 30.58 -6.98 -1.32
CA LEU A 266 29.46 -7.06 -0.36
C LEU A 266 29.47 -6.09 0.83
N LEU A 267 30.08 -4.91 0.71
CA LEU A 267 30.03 -3.89 1.78
C LEU A 267 29.43 -2.52 1.38
N HIS A 268 29.01 -2.31 0.13
CA HIS A 268 28.62 -0.97 -0.32
C HIS A 268 27.11 -0.63 -0.28
N ASN A 269 26.23 -1.56 0.13
CA ASN A 269 24.77 -1.35 0.09
C ASN A 269 24.10 -1.15 1.47
N GLN A 270 24.85 -1.03 2.57
CA GLN A 270 24.26 -0.92 3.92
C GLN A 270 23.91 0.52 4.36
N PHE A 271 24.34 1.57 3.63
CA PHE A 271 24.09 2.95 4.03
C PHE A 271 22.86 3.62 3.38
N ASN A 272 22.28 3.07 2.31
CA ASN A 272 21.14 3.71 1.62
C ASN A 272 19.77 3.49 2.29
N SER A 273 19.67 2.62 3.30
CA SER A 273 18.42 2.38 4.05
C SER A 273 18.21 3.33 5.24
N ILE A 274 19.27 4.02 5.68
CA ILE A 274 19.24 4.89 6.88
C ILE A 274 18.79 6.32 6.54
N ASP A 275 19.08 6.80 5.33
CA ASP A 275 18.78 8.19 4.92
C ASP A 275 17.28 8.47 4.70
N TYR A 276 16.42 7.45 4.61
CA TYR A 276 14.97 7.65 4.53
C TYR A 276 14.31 7.96 5.87
N PHE A 277 15.01 7.73 7.00
CA PHE A 277 14.47 7.94 8.36
C PHE A 277 14.98 9.23 9.04
N SER A 278 15.86 10.00 8.39
CA SER A 278 16.44 11.23 8.95
C SER A 278 15.45 12.41 9.09
N ASN A 279 14.19 12.26 8.66
CA ASN A 279 13.14 13.26 8.89
C ASN A 279 12.42 13.16 10.26
N PHE A 280 12.96 12.42 11.23
CA PHE A 280 12.46 12.37 12.61
C PHE A 280 13.52 12.78 13.64
N SER A 281 14.18 13.93 13.45
CA SER A 281 14.97 14.57 14.50
C SER A 281 14.66 16.06 14.61
N ASN A 282 13.47 16.37 15.10
CA ASN A 282 13.24 17.58 15.90
C ASN A 282 12.83 17.13 17.31
N ILE A 283 13.78 16.58 18.05
CA ILE A 283 13.71 16.49 19.51
C ILE A 283 15.06 17.00 20.02
N ASN A 284 14.97 18.03 20.86
CA ASN A 284 16.05 18.88 21.34
C ASN A 284 17.37 18.17 21.67
N GLN A 285 18.46 18.75 21.16
CA GLN A 285 19.84 18.47 21.56
C GLN A 285 20.06 18.93 23.00
N HIS A 286 20.07 17.98 23.95
CA HIS A 286 20.98 17.99 25.09
C HIS A 286 20.81 16.69 25.87
N LEU A 287 21.73 15.72 25.70
CA LEU A 287 22.01 14.67 26.69
C LEU A 287 23.36 14.04 26.35
N THR A 288 24.25 14.09 27.33
CA THR A 288 25.68 13.78 27.30
C THR A 288 26.01 12.30 27.11
N LEU A 289 27.23 12.06 26.64
CA LEU A 289 27.77 10.85 25.98
C LEU A 289 27.78 9.51 26.76
N ASN A 290 27.20 9.41 27.96
CA ASN A 290 27.36 8.23 28.83
C ASN A 290 26.12 7.33 28.97
N LYS A 291 25.08 7.51 28.14
CA LYS A 291 23.88 6.65 28.09
C LYS A 291 23.73 5.81 26.81
N LEU A 292 24.79 5.64 26.04
CA LEU A 292 24.75 4.96 24.74
C LEU A 292 24.66 3.43 24.80
N ASN A 293 24.98 2.78 25.93
CA ASN A 293 24.98 1.31 25.99
C ASN A 293 23.60 0.67 26.27
N LEU A 294 22.68 1.35 26.96
CA LEU A 294 21.34 0.80 27.22
C LEU A 294 20.37 1.04 26.05
N ASN A 295 20.60 2.11 25.28
CA ASN A 295 19.74 2.46 24.15
C ASN A 295 20.00 1.61 22.92
N ASN A 296 21.15 0.94 22.79
CA ASN A 296 21.43 0.08 21.64
C ASN A 296 20.47 -1.11 21.54
N HIS A 297 19.96 -1.67 22.64
CA HIS A 297 19.03 -2.80 22.56
C HIS A 297 17.60 -2.38 22.18
N LEU A 298 17.11 -1.25 22.70
CA LEU A 298 15.80 -0.69 22.31
C LEU A 298 15.85 -0.05 20.92
N PHE A 299 16.96 0.59 20.56
CA PHE A 299 17.21 1.15 19.23
C PHE A 299 17.41 0.05 18.19
N ASN A 300 18.15 -1.01 18.49
CA ASN A 300 18.22 -2.19 17.62
C ASN A 300 16.91 -2.98 17.62
N GLN A 301 16.11 -2.98 18.69
CA GLN A 301 14.74 -3.52 18.64
C GLN A 301 13.82 -2.64 17.78
N TYR A 302 14.02 -1.33 17.72
CA TYR A 302 13.24 -0.41 16.89
C TYR A 302 13.64 -0.53 15.41
N ILE A 303 14.94 -0.60 15.12
CA ILE A 303 15.51 -0.77 13.77
C ILE A 303 15.31 -2.20 13.24
N ASN A 304 15.40 -3.24 14.08
CA ASN A 304 15.21 -4.64 13.65
C ASN A 304 13.74 -5.10 13.58
N ARG A 305 12.76 -4.34 14.09
CA ARG A 305 11.37 -4.79 14.13
C ARG A 305 10.52 -4.18 13.00
N LYS A 306 10.51 -4.93 11.89
CA LYS A 306 9.29 -5.34 11.17
C LYS A 306 8.52 -4.25 10.42
N LEU A 307 9.19 -3.35 9.72
CA LEU A 307 8.57 -2.72 8.54
C LEU A 307 8.83 -3.62 7.33
N ASN A 308 7.83 -4.42 6.96
CA ASN A 308 7.90 -5.22 5.74
C ASN A 308 7.70 -4.27 4.56
N HIS A 309 8.82 -3.68 4.13
CA HIS A 309 8.86 -2.83 2.97
C HIS A 309 9.02 -3.69 1.72
N ILE A 310 8.15 -3.44 0.75
CA ILE A 310 8.24 -3.99 -0.58
C ILE A 310 8.91 -2.91 -1.42
N HIS A 311 10.09 -3.22 -1.93
CA HIS A 311 10.77 -2.41 -2.91
C HIS A 311 10.37 -2.92 -4.30
N ILE A 312 9.76 -2.04 -5.08
CA ILE A 312 9.32 -2.29 -6.45
C ILE A 312 10.21 -1.45 -7.36
N TYR A 313 10.78 -2.04 -8.40
CA TYR A 313 11.61 -1.30 -9.35
C TYR A 313 11.45 -1.78 -10.79
N GLY A 314 11.64 -0.87 -11.74
CA GLY A 314 11.43 -1.09 -13.18
C GLY A 314 11.05 0.22 -13.87
N ASN A 315 10.36 0.13 -15.01
CA ASN A 315 9.76 1.33 -15.64
C ASN A 315 8.59 1.86 -14.78
N VAL A 316 8.36 3.17 -14.81
CA VAL A 316 7.30 3.92 -14.09
C VAL A 316 5.94 3.23 -14.17
N ASP A 317 5.52 2.85 -15.38
CA ASP A 317 4.21 2.22 -15.60
C ASP A 317 4.13 0.83 -14.97
N ASN A 318 5.14 0.00 -15.20
CA ASN A 318 5.26 -1.35 -14.65
C ASN A 318 5.26 -1.33 -13.12
N VAL A 319 6.04 -0.41 -12.53
CA VAL A 319 6.12 -0.22 -11.08
C VAL A 319 4.77 0.16 -10.49
N PHE A 320 4.03 1.06 -11.15
CA PHE A 320 2.69 1.44 -10.70
C PHE A 320 1.68 0.28 -10.82
N LEU A 321 1.72 -0.49 -11.91
CA LEU A 321 0.88 -1.68 -12.08
C LEU A 321 1.18 -2.73 -11.01
N ALA A 322 2.45 -2.99 -10.72
CA ALA A 322 2.86 -3.91 -9.66
C ALA A 322 2.33 -3.46 -8.29
N ARG A 323 2.41 -2.16 -7.97
CA ARG A 323 1.77 -1.61 -6.76
C ARG A 323 0.28 -1.87 -6.72
N GLN A 324 -0.44 -1.69 -7.84
CA GLN A 324 -1.88 -1.94 -7.90
C GLN A 324 -2.20 -3.42 -7.65
N LEU A 325 -1.46 -4.35 -8.26
CA LEU A 325 -1.61 -5.78 -8.02
C LEU A 325 -1.38 -6.14 -6.56
N ILE A 326 -0.31 -5.63 -5.94
CA ILE A 326 -0.04 -5.86 -4.51
C ILE A 326 -1.16 -5.30 -3.63
N THR A 327 -1.64 -4.09 -3.93
CA THR A 327 -2.75 -3.46 -3.20
C THR A 327 -4.03 -4.30 -3.30
N ASN A 328 -4.28 -4.88 -4.46
CA ASN A 328 -5.44 -5.75 -4.73
C ASN A 328 -5.40 -7.07 -3.94
N LEU A 329 -4.23 -7.48 -3.43
CA LEU A 329 -4.08 -8.66 -2.58
C LEU A 329 -4.27 -8.34 -1.08
N LEU A 330 -4.35 -7.07 -0.70
CA LEU A 330 -4.63 -6.68 0.68
C LEU A 330 -6.03 -7.16 1.09
N PRO A 331 -6.21 -7.64 2.31
CA PRO A 331 -7.51 -8.13 2.72
C PRO A 331 -8.47 -7.02 3.09
N VAL A 332 -9.73 -7.39 2.98
CA VAL A 332 -10.88 -6.59 3.35
C VAL A 332 -11.81 -7.46 4.18
N VAL A 333 -12.41 -6.88 5.21
CA VAL A 333 -13.39 -7.58 6.06
C VAL A 333 -14.66 -6.75 6.15
N LEU A 334 -15.78 -7.31 5.71
CA LEU A 334 -17.11 -6.76 5.92
C LEU A 334 -17.74 -7.41 7.15
N ILE A 335 -18.35 -6.60 7.99
CA ILE A 335 -19.02 -7.03 9.22
C ILE A 335 -20.40 -6.39 9.26
N PHE A 336 -21.43 -7.19 9.51
CA PHE A 336 -22.77 -6.70 9.79
C PHE A 336 -23.48 -7.64 10.76
N ASP A 337 -24.48 -7.11 11.46
CA ASP A 337 -25.25 -7.89 12.41
C ASP A 337 -26.61 -8.27 11.79
N VAL A 338 -27.07 -9.47 12.11
CA VAL A 338 -28.37 -10.03 11.72
C VAL A 338 -29.10 -10.52 12.97
N ASP A 339 -30.43 -10.62 12.89
CA ASP A 339 -31.20 -11.22 13.97
C ASP A 339 -30.81 -12.70 14.19
N ILE A 340 -31.21 -13.26 15.34
CA ILE A 340 -30.83 -14.62 15.72
C ILE A 340 -31.36 -15.66 14.72
N LEU A 341 -32.60 -15.50 14.26
CA LEU A 341 -33.26 -16.45 13.35
C LEU A 341 -32.59 -16.48 11.97
N GLN A 342 -32.30 -15.31 11.38
CA GLN A 342 -31.52 -15.21 10.14
C GLN A 342 -30.12 -15.78 10.34
N GLY A 343 -29.51 -15.51 11.50
CA GLY A 343 -28.19 -16.04 11.85
C GLY A 343 -28.15 -17.57 11.94
N GLU A 344 -29.15 -18.21 12.55
CA GLU A 344 -29.31 -19.67 12.58
C GLU A 344 -29.58 -20.25 11.20
N TRP A 345 -30.43 -19.59 10.40
CA TRP A 345 -30.68 -19.99 9.02
C TRP A 345 -29.38 -19.99 8.19
N LEU A 346 -28.56 -18.92 8.33
CA LEU A 346 -27.28 -18.81 7.63
C LEU A 346 -26.26 -19.88 8.05
N GLU A 347 -26.23 -20.27 9.32
CA GLU A 347 -25.35 -21.35 9.82
C GLU A 347 -25.74 -22.72 9.25
N ASN A 348 -27.03 -22.95 9.02
CA ASN A 348 -27.55 -24.21 8.48
C ASN A 348 -27.45 -24.31 6.95
N PHE A 349 -27.13 -23.21 6.25
CA PHE A 349 -27.03 -23.19 4.81
C PHE A 349 -25.62 -23.60 4.33
N ASN A 350 -25.51 -24.49 3.34
CA ASN A 350 -24.22 -24.86 2.77
C ASN A 350 -23.69 -23.75 1.84
N LEU A 351 -22.90 -22.84 2.41
CA LEU A 351 -22.29 -21.71 1.69
C LEU A 351 -20.96 -22.05 1.00
N THR A 352 -20.51 -23.31 1.01
CA THR A 352 -19.15 -23.69 0.56
C THR A 352 -18.90 -23.32 -0.90
N ASN A 353 -19.83 -23.64 -1.80
CA ASN A 353 -19.70 -23.35 -3.23
C ASN A 353 -19.74 -21.83 -3.50
N LEU A 354 -20.59 -21.11 -2.78
CA LEU A 354 -20.71 -19.66 -2.90
C LEU A 354 -19.44 -18.96 -2.40
N CYS A 355 -18.94 -19.35 -1.23
CA CYS A 355 -17.68 -18.87 -0.67
C CYS A 355 -16.49 -19.13 -1.61
N LYS A 356 -16.45 -20.31 -2.24
CA LYS A 356 -15.42 -20.66 -3.23
C LYS A 356 -15.54 -19.82 -4.50
N TYR A 357 -16.75 -19.65 -5.03
CA TYR A 357 -17.01 -18.90 -6.26
C TYR A 357 -16.62 -17.41 -6.13
N TYR A 358 -17.01 -16.77 -5.02
CA TYR A 358 -16.69 -15.36 -4.78
C TYR A 358 -15.33 -15.12 -4.12
N GLU A 359 -14.56 -16.18 -3.84
CA GLU A 359 -13.30 -16.14 -3.08
C GLU A 359 -13.43 -15.37 -1.75
N VAL A 360 -14.45 -15.74 -0.96
CA VAL A 360 -14.72 -15.15 0.36
C VAL A 360 -14.67 -16.20 1.45
N ASN A 361 -14.33 -15.79 2.67
CA ASN A 361 -14.43 -16.59 3.87
C ASN A 361 -15.48 -15.97 4.80
N LEU A 362 -16.56 -16.70 5.05
CA LEU A 362 -17.66 -16.27 5.90
C LEU A 362 -17.58 -16.94 7.26
N THR A 363 -17.70 -16.16 8.32
CA THR A 363 -17.79 -16.64 9.70
C THR A 363 -18.93 -15.94 10.42
N ILE A 364 -19.73 -16.69 11.17
CA ILE A 364 -20.84 -16.16 11.97
C ILE A 364 -20.43 -16.25 13.43
N ARG A 365 -20.64 -15.19 14.19
CA ARG A 365 -20.26 -15.08 15.60
C ARG A 365 -21.47 -14.68 16.42
N ASN A 366 -21.74 -15.41 17.49
CA ASN A 366 -22.84 -15.06 18.38
C ASN A 366 -22.50 -13.84 19.24
N LYS A 367 -23.42 -12.87 19.34
CA LYS A 367 -23.34 -11.73 20.26
C LYS A 367 -24.52 -11.78 21.23
N PRO A 368 -24.45 -12.62 22.29
CA PRO A 368 -25.59 -12.91 23.15
C PRO A 368 -26.12 -11.67 23.90
N LYS A 369 -25.24 -10.69 24.20
CA LYS A 369 -25.63 -9.45 24.87
C LYS A 369 -26.50 -8.53 23.99
N ASP A 370 -26.26 -8.57 22.69
CA ASP A 370 -26.93 -7.70 21.72
C ASP A 370 -28.12 -8.41 21.05
N LEU A 371 -28.39 -9.67 21.42
CA LEU A 371 -29.43 -10.53 20.84
C LEU A 371 -29.37 -10.61 19.30
N VAL A 372 -28.15 -10.61 18.74
CA VAL A 372 -27.88 -10.69 17.30
C VAL A 372 -26.74 -11.66 17.03
N LYS A 373 -26.65 -12.12 15.78
CA LYS A 373 -25.43 -12.78 15.27
C LYS A 373 -24.68 -11.81 14.37
N SER A 374 -23.36 -11.83 14.47
CA SER A 374 -22.47 -11.01 13.65
C SER A 374 -21.92 -11.83 12.50
N VAL A 375 -22.23 -11.43 11.28
CA VAL A 375 -21.70 -12.03 10.05
C VAL A 375 -20.41 -11.30 9.69
N VAL A 376 -19.33 -12.04 9.54
CA VAL A 376 -18.00 -11.54 9.21
C VAL A 376 -17.53 -12.19 7.91
N ILE A 377 -17.43 -11.40 6.85
CA ILE A 377 -16.99 -11.84 5.53
C ILE A 377 -15.60 -11.28 5.26
N LYS A 378 -14.62 -12.15 4.98
CA LYS A 378 -13.23 -11.78 4.67
C LYS A 378 -12.92 -12.09 3.22
N THR A 379 -12.27 -11.17 2.53
CA THR A 379 -11.80 -11.36 1.15
C THR A 379 -10.59 -10.48 0.87
N LYS A 380 -10.22 -10.30 -0.41
CA LYS A 380 -9.14 -9.44 -0.90
C LYS A 380 -9.72 -8.21 -1.60
N GLU A 381 -8.96 -7.11 -1.69
CA GLU A 381 -9.39 -5.89 -2.37
C GLU A 381 -9.80 -6.14 -3.84
N LYS A 382 -9.16 -7.06 -4.56
CA LYS A 382 -9.60 -7.43 -5.93
C LYS A 382 -11.05 -7.91 -5.99
N ASN A 383 -11.56 -8.51 -4.91
CA ASN A 383 -12.88 -9.13 -4.84
C ASN A 383 -13.88 -8.23 -4.07
N ILE A 384 -13.57 -6.94 -3.88
CA ILE A 384 -14.43 -6.02 -3.14
C ILE A 384 -15.84 -5.92 -3.72
N ARG A 385 -15.98 -6.10 -5.03
CA ARG A 385 -17.28 -6.13 -5.72
C ARG A 385 -18.15 -7.31 -5.32
N SER A 386 -17.59 -8.39 -4.76
CA SER A 386 -18.36 -9.51 -4.24
C SER A 386 -19.03 -9.20 -2.89
N LEU A 387 -18.70 -8.06 -2.27
CA LEU A 387 -19.22 -7.62 -0.96
C LEU A 387 -20.29 -6.52 -1.06
N ILE A 388 -20.47 -5.93 -2.25
CA ILE A 388 -21.36 -4.80 -2.54
C ILE A 388 -22.44 -5.33 -3.47
#